data_AF-A0A6J4ZNI3-F1
#
_entry.id   AF-A0A6J4ZNI3-F1
#
_cell.length_a   1.000
_cell.length_b   1.000
_cell.length_c   1.000
_cell.angle_alpha   90.00
_cell.angle_beta   90.00
_cell.angle_gamma   90.00
#
_symmetry.space_group_name_H-M   'P 1'
#
loop_
_entity.id
_entity.type
_entity.pdbx_description
1 polymer ?
#
loop_
_entity_poly.entity_id
_entity_poly.type
_entity_poly.pdbx_seq_one_letter_code
_entity_poly.pdbx_strand_id
1 'polypeptide(L)'
;MKKPFSSSPFASLLSLGRARSARAEQDDEDDKDKSDDERKQREGESDDDYAKRMEELDREDDERDDVLENGEDPDAESEDDGDDKEKDQSKKAARAAERVRCARIVAHGLRLGVARQACVFAFDTGMSSKAAIAALDAGRADQAPPARRTLSERMQGTTIPNPGSGGGDGQMTMAQKIVAAGKKRRGEA
;
A
#
# COMPACT_ATOMS: atom_id res chain seq x y z
N MET A 1 51.33 12.34 31.10
CA MET A 1 50.92 11.08 30.45
C MET A 1 49.70 11.36 29.56
N LYS A 2 49.81 11.12 28.24
CA LYS A 2 48.74 11.36 27.26
C LYS A 2 47.86 10.10 27.17
N LYS A 3 46.54 10.26 27.30
CA LYS A 3 45.55 9.16 27.20
C LYS A 3 45.20 8.88 25.72
N PRO A 4 44.92 7.62 25.33
CA PRO A 4 44.67 7.25 23.94
C PRO A 4 43.26 7.62 23.46
N PHE A 5 43.17 7.98 22.19
CA PHE A 5 41.95 8.23 21.45
C PHE A 5 41.07 6.97 21.39
N SER A 6 39.81 7.12 21.78
CA SER A 6 38.75 6.13 21.56
C SER A 6 38.40 6.10 20.06
N SER A 7 38.84 5.06 19.36
CA SER A 7 38.42 4.77 17.99
C SER A 7 37.09 4.02 18.03
N SER A 8 36.01 4.68 17.61
CA SER A 8 34.70 4.04 17.43
C SER A 8 34.68 3.30 16.08
N PRO A 9 34.30 2.01 16.02
CA PRO A 9 34.47 1.16 14.83
C PRO A 9 33.42 1.38 13.72
N PHE A 10 32.71 2.51 13.68
CA PHE A 10 31.62 2.75 12.72
C PHE A 10 31.74 4.05 11.91
N ALA A 11 32.81 4.83 12.07
CA ALA A 11 33.00 6.07 11.31
C ALA A 11 33.32 5.85 9.82
N SER A 12 33.78 4.66 9.43
CA SER A 12 34.11 4.29 8.04
C SER A 12 32.89 3.97 7.17
N LEU A 13 31.68 3.85 7.72
CA LEU A 13 30.44 3.62 6.96
C LEU A 13 29.73 4.90 6.50
N LEU A 14 30.11 6.08 7.04
CA LEU A 14 29.54 7.37 6.60
C LEU A 14 30.31 8.03 5.45
N SER A 15 31.43 7.46 4.99
CA SER A 15 32.26 8.04 3.93
C SER A 15 32.06 7.39 2.54
N LEU A 16 31.21 6.38 2.43
CA LEU A 16 30.92 5.68 1.16
C LEU A 16 29.61 6.15 0.49
N GLY A 17 29.29 7.44 0.61
CA GLY A 17 28.05 8.03 0.07
C GLY A 17 28.25 9.24 -0.84
N ARG A 18 29.47 9.52 -1.30
CA ARG A 18 29.75 10.73 -2.11
C ARG A 18 30.70 10.46 -3.27
N ALA A 19 30.17 9.93 -4.38
CA ALA A 19 30.68 10.24 -5.72
C ALA A 19 29.78 9.74 -6.87
N ARG A 20 29.25 10.72 -7.62
CA ARG A 20 28.89 10.73 -9.06
C ARG A 20 27.53 10.16 -9.51
N SER A 21 26.61 11.09 -9.76
CA SER A 21 26.17 11.35 -11.14
C SER A 21 26.06 12.86 -11.34
N ALA A 22 26.86 13.38 -12.26
CA ALA A 22 26.72 14.72 -12.81
C ALA A 22 25.93 14.56 -14.11
N ARG A 23 24.70 15.09 -14.17
CA ARG A 23 23.96 15.27 -15.42
C ARG A 23 22.93 16.38 -15.22
N ALA A 24 23.23 17.54 -15.81
CA ALA A 24 22.32 18.61 -16.22
C ALA A 24 21.28 19.08 -15.19
N GLU A 25 21.65 20.03 -14.33
CA GLU A 25 20.72 21.09 -13.92
C GLU A 25 20.80 22.16 -15.00
N GLN A 26 19.85 22.11 -15.92
CA GLN A 26 19.48 23.24 -16.75
C GLN A 26 17.96 23.38 -16.63
N ASP A 27 17.57 24.40 -15.87
CA ASP A 27 16.33 25.17 -16.06
C ASP A 27 15.00 24.49 -15.67
N ASP A 28 14.69 24.47 -14.37
CA ASP A 28 13.35 24.16 -13.83
C ASP A 28 12.96 25.15 -12.71
N GLU A 29 13.26 26.45 -12.87
CA GLU A 29 12.78 27.50 -11.94
C GLU A 29 11.54 28.28 -12.46
N ASP A 30 10.94 27.88 -13.59
CA ASP A 30 9.95 28.73 -14.29
C ASP A 30 8.48 28.24 -14.29
N ASP A 31 8.13 27.16 -13.59
CA ASP A 31 6.76 26.58 -13.63
C ASP A 31 5.94 26.72 -12.33
N LYS A 32 6.53 27.25 -11.24
CA LYS A 32 5.75 27.55 -10.02
C LYS A 32 5.18 28.96 -9.96
N ASP A 33 5.74 29.91 -10.70
CA ASP A 33 5.30 31.31 -10.67
C ASP A 33 4.11 31.60 -11.62
N LYS A 34 3.80 30.71 -12.58
CA LYS A 34 2.66 30.88 -13.49
C LYS A 34 1.31 30.41 -12.91
N SER A 35 1.33 29.43 -12.01
CA SER A 35 0.11 28.88 -11.40
C SER A 35 -0.59 29.90 -10.49
N ASP A 36 0.17 30.73 -9.77
CA ASP A 36 -0.39 31.68 -8.80
C ASP A 36 -0.99 32.93 -9.47
N ASP A 37 -0.52 33.31 -10.66
CA ASP A 37 -1.10 34.43 -11.42
C ASP A 37 -2.39 34.04 -12.15
N GLU A 38 -2.50 32.77 -12.58
CA GLU A 38 -3.71 32.26 -13.22
C GLU A 38 -4.86 32.03 -12.24
N ARG A 39 -4.59 31.82 -10.95
CA ARG A 39 -5.63 31.66 -9.93
C ARG A 39 -6.12 32.98 -9.34
N LYS A 40 -5.68 34.14 -9.86
CA LYS A 40 -6.21 35.45 -9.45
C LYS A 40 -7.42 35.82 -10.28
N GLN A 41 -8.44 36.40 -9.63
CA GLN A 41 -9.62 36.93 -10.29
C GLN A 41 -9.23 38.11 -11.19
N ARG A 42 -9.65 38.07 -12.46
CA ARG A 42 -9.29 39.10 -13.44
C ARG A 42 -10.17 40.34 -13.27
N GLU A 43 -9.63 41.53 -13.53
CA GLU A 43 -10.42 42.77 -13.53
C GLU A 43 -11.51 42.72 -14.60
N GLY A 44 -12.78 42.76 -14.17
CA GLY A 44 -13.96 42.69 -15.04
C GLY A 44 -14.58 41.30 -15.18
N GLU A 45 -14.03 40.28 -14.52
CA GLU A 45 -14.61 38.93 -14.47
C GLU A 45 -15.71 38.84 -13.40
N SER A 46 -16.82 38.17 -13.72
CA SER A 46 -17.87 37.85 -12.75
C SER A 46 -17.38 36.77 -11.78
N ASP A 47 -17.89 36.78 -10.55
CA ASP A 47 -17.58 35.73 -9.56
C ASP A 47 -17.96 34.32 -10.07
N ASP A 48 -19.01 34.22 -10.88
CA ASP A 48 -19.44 32.96 -11.52
C ASP A 48 -18.47 32.48 -12.61
N ASP A 49 -17.88 33.40 -13.37
CA ASP A 49 -16.92 33.08 -14.42
C ASP A 49 -15.57 32.68 -13.82
N TYR A 50 -15.15 33.36 -12.75
CA TYR A 50 -13.98 32.98 -11.96
C TYR A 50 -14.14 31.59 -11.34
N ALA A 51 -15.29 31.29 -10.73
CA ALA A 51 -15.56 29.97 -10.14
C ALA A 51 -15.49 28.84 -11.17
N LYS A 52 -16.09 29.03 -12.35
CA LYS A 52 -16.02 28.03 -13.45
C LYS A 52 -14.60 27.82 -13.94
N ARG A 53 -13.83 28.90 -14.12
CA ARG A 53 -12.45 28.82 -14.57
C ARG A 53 -11.56 28.12 -13.54
N MET A 54 -11.78 28.38 -12.25
CA MET A 54 -11.07 27.69 -11.17
C MET A 54 -11.43 26.20 -11.10
N GLU A 55 -12.69 25.84 -11.31
CA GLU A 55 -13.12 24.44 -11.37
C GLU A 55 -12.56 23.69 -12.60
N GLU A 56 -12.35 24.40 -13.71
CA GLU A 56 -11.69 23.87 -14.91
C GLU A 56 -10.18 23.67 -14.69
N LEU A 57 -9.50 24.65 -14.09
CA LEU A 57 -8.09 24.56 -13.70
C LEU A 57 -7.84 23.42 -12.70
N ASP A 58 -8.68 23.26 -11.68
CA ASP A 58 -8.56 22.16 -10.71
C ASP A 58 -8.80 20.79 -11.37
N ARG A 59 -9.67 20.72 -12.39
CA ARG A 59 -9.89 19.49 -13.17
C ARG A 59 -8.70 19.16 -14.08
N GLU A 60 -8.10 20.18 -14.71
CA GLU A 60 -6.93 20.00 -15.58
C GLU A 60 -5.68 19.62 -14.77
N ASP A 61 -5.51 20.14 -13.56
CA ASP A 61 -4.43 19.78 -12.64
C ASP A 61 -4.57 18.32 -12.16
N ASP A 62 -5.78 17.89 -11.79
CA ASP A 62 -6.10 16.49 -11.49
C ASP A 62 -5.81 15.54 -12.68
N GLU A 63 -5.96 16.02 -13.94
CA GLU A 63 -5.66 15.26 -15.16
C GLU A 63 -4.16 15.27 -15.54
N ARG A 64 -3.40 16.31 -15.18
CA ARG A 64 -1.95 16.41 -15.45
C ARG A 64 -1.11 15.62 -14.46
N ASP A 65 -1.50 15.57 -13.19
CA ASP A 65 -0.82 14.75 -12.17
C ASP A 65 -0.96 13.23 -12.49
N ASP A 66 -1.93 12.85 -13.33
CA ASP A 66 -2.12 11.50 -13.88
C ASP A 66 -1.10 11.12 -14.97
N VAL A 67 -0.40 12.07 -15.61
CA VAL A 67 0.53 11.80 -16.73
C VAL A 67 2.00 11.74 -16.30
N LEU A 68 2.38 12.39 -15.20
CA LEU A 68 3.79 12.53 -14.81
C LEU A 68 4.32 11.45 -13.84
N GLU A 69 3.46 10.65 -13.18
CA GLU A 69 3.92 9.64 -12.20
C GLU A 69 3.99 8.19 -12.75
N ASN A 70 3.48 7.89 -13.94
CA ASN A 70 3.61 6.54 -14.52
C ASN A 70 4.11 6.60 -15.96
N GLY A 71 5.44 6.59 -16.08
CA GLY A 71 6.16 6.39 -17.33
C GLY A 71 5.67 5.16 -18.10
N GLU A 72 5.93 5.22 -19.41
CA GLU A 72 5.49 4.29 -20.44
C GLU A 72 5.24 2.84 -19.98
N ASP A 73 4.02 2.36 -20.25
CA ASP A 73 3.72 0.94 -20.39
C ASP A 73 4.15 0.50 -21.80
N PRO A 74 5.25 -0.26 -21.98
CA PRO A 74 5.75 -0.64 -23.29
C PRO A 74 5.00 -1.84 -23.91
N ASP A 75 3.86 -2.30 -23.36
CA ASP A 75 3.20 -3.54 -23.82
C ASP A 75 1.82 -3.34 -24.45
N ALA A 76 1.63 -2.23 -25.17
CA ALA A 76 0.45 -1.99 -26.00
C ALA A 76 0.71 -2.24 -27.50
N GLU A 77 1.32 -3.38 -27.83
CA GLU A 77 1.27 -3.93 -29.19
C GLU A 77 -0.17 -4.37 -29.49
N SER A 78 -0.89 -3.56 -30.27
CA SER A 78 -2.10 -4.00 -30.96
C SER A 78 -2.06 -3.41 -32.36
N GLU A 79 -1.46 -4.17 -33.27
CA GLU A 79 -1.90 -4.24 -34.66
C GLU A 79 -3.42 -4.45 -34.66
N ASP A 80 -4.20 -3.54 -35.24
CA ASP A 80 -5.25 -3.90 -36.20
C ASP A 80 -5.83 -2.65 -36.89
N ASP A 81 -6.05 -2.83 -38.17
CA ASP A 81 -6.48 -1.93 -39.23
C ASP A 81 -8.01 -1.90 -39.28
N GLY A 82 -8.63 -0.74 -39.09
CA GLY A 82 -10.08 -0.65 -39.04
C GLY A 82 -10.63 0.75 -38.80
N ASP A 83 -11.35 1.25 -39.79
CA ASP A 83 -11.87 2.61 -39.98
C ASP A 83 -13.09 2.94 -39.08
N ASP A 84 -12.93 2.85 -37.74
CA ASP A 84 -13.86 3.43 -36.74
C ASP A 84 -13.10 3.82 -35.44
N LYS A 85 -11.97 4.53 -35.60
CA LYS A 85 -10.98 4.71 -34.53
C LYS A 85 -11.43 5.61 -33.37
N GLU A 86 -12.32 6.57 -33.57
CA GLU A 86 -12.70 7.53 -32.50
C GLU A 86 -13.59 6.91 -31.42
N LYS A 87 -14.56 6.07 -31.79
CA LYS A 87 -15.45 5.42 -30.82
C LYS A 87 -14.76 4.33 -30.02
N ASP A 88 -13.75 3.69 -30.57
CA ASP A 88 -12.97 2.68 -29.84
C ASP A 88 -11.86 3.28 -28.99
N GLN A 89 -11.28 4.42 -29.38
CA GLN A 89 -10.34 5.14 -28.54
C GLN A 89 -10.99 5.67 -27.26
N SER A 90 -12.18 6.28 -27.33
CA SER A 90 -12.90 6.75 -26.14
C SER A 90 -13.25 5.61 -25.17
N LYS A 91 -13.69 4.45 -25.67
CA LYS A 91 -13.94 3.27 -24.84
C LYS A 91 -12.65 2.70 -24.23
N LYS A 92 -11.53 2.72 -24.98
CA LYS A 92 -10.23 2.28 -24.48
C LYS A 92 -9.73 3.21 -23.37
N ALA A 93 -9.85 4.52 -23.55
CA ALA A 93 -9.53 5.53 -22.54
C ALA A 93 -10.40 5.37 -21.29
N ALA A 94 -11.70 5.16 -21.44
CA ALA A 94 -12.60 4.92 -20.31
C ALA A 94 -12.21 3.66 -19.52
N ARG A 95 -11.82 2.57 -20.19
CA ARG A 95 -11.31 1.36 -19.53
C ARG A 95 -9.97 1.59 -18.83
N ALA A 96 -9.08 2.38 -19.43
CA ALA A 96 -7.80 2.73 -18.82
C ALA A 96 -8.00 3.56 -17.56
N ALA A 97 -8.81 4.62 -17.63
CA ALA A 97 -9.18 5.45 -16.49
C ALA A 97 -9.82 4.62 -15.36
N GLU A 98 -10.70 3.68 -15.72
CA GLU A 98 -11.33 2.76 -14.76
C GLU A 98 -10.33 1.81 -14.10
N ARG A 99 -9.35 1.30 -14.85
CA ARG A 99 -8.26 0.48 -14.29
C ARG A 99 -7.39 1.29 -13.34
N VAL A 100 -7.09 2.55 -13.67
CA VAL A 100 -6.34 3.46 -12.79
C VAL A 100 -7.13 3.74 -11.51
N ARG A 101 -8.44 4.01 -11.63
CA ARG A 101 -9.35 4.16 -10.48
C ARG A 101 -9.28 2.94 -9.56
N CYS A 102 -9.47 1.75 -10.11
CA CYS A 102 -9.41 0.49 -9.37
C CYS A 102 -8.05 0.28 -8.69
N ALA A 103 -6.96 0.48 -9.43
CA ALA A 103 -5.60 0.29 -8.94
C ALA A 103 -5.30 1.20 -7.75
N ARG A 104 -5.69 2.48 -7.83
CA ARG A 104 -5.53 3.46 -6.74
C ARG A 104 -6.25 3.03 -5.46
N ILE A 105 -7.52 2.62 -5.57
CA ILE A 105 -8.34 2.19 -4.43
C ILE A 105 -7.73 0.94 -3.78
N VAL A 106 -7.37 -0.07 -4.58
CA VAL A 106 -6.81 -1.33 -4.07
C VAL A 106 -5.44 -1.11 -3.45
N ALA A 107 -4.56 -0.33 -4.08
CA ALA A 107 -3.25 0.01 -3.53
C ALA A 107 -3.36 0.71 -2.17
N HIS A 108 -4.29 1.66 -2.04
CA HIS A 108 -4.57 2.31 -0.76
C HIS A 108 -5.08 1.32 0.29
N GLY A 109 -6.04 0.47 -0.08
CA GLY A 109 -6.57 -0.57 0.79
C GLY A 109 -5.54 -1.57 1.29
N LEU A 110 -4.58 -1.95 0.43
CA LEU A 110 -3.47 -2.83 0.80
C LEU A 110 -2.54 -2.17 1.81
N ARG A 111 -2.20 -0.87 1.64
CA ARG A 111 -1.41 -0.11 2.61
C ARG A 111 -2.06 -0.05 3.99
N LEU A 112 -3.39 0.09 4.04
CA LEU A 112 -4.16 0.12 5.29
C LEU A 112 -4.45 -1.28 5.87
N GLY A 113 -4.25 -2.35 5.10
CA GLY A 113 -4.59 -3.72 5.50
C GLY A 113 -6.08 -4.04 5.44
N VAL A 114 -6.87 -3.29 4.67
CA VAL A 114 -8.34 -3.46 4.49
C VAL A 114 -8.69 -3.87 3.05
N ALA A 115 -7.91 -4.79 2.48
CA ALA A 115 -7.98 -5.20 1.08
C ALA A 115 -9.39 -5.60 0.61
N ARG A 116 -10.16 -6.34 1.42
CA ARG A 116 -11.52 -6.76 1.05
C ARG A 116 -12.45 -5.56 0.82
N GLN A 117 -12.40 -4.57 1.69
CA GLN A 117 -13.28 -3.40 1.60
C GLN A 117 -12.88 -2.52 0.41
N ALA A 118 -11.57 -2.41 0.15
CA ALA A 118 -11.08 -1.73 -1.03
C ALA A 118 -11.49 -2.43 -2.34
N CYS A 119 -11.48 -3.76 -2.39
CA CYS A 119 -11.96 -4.49 -3.57
C CYS A 119 -13.47 -4.27 -3.82
N VAL A 120 -14.29 -4.23 -2.76
CA VAL A 120 -15.72 -3.92 -2.90
C VAL A 120 -15.89 -2.51 -3.48
N PHE A 121 -15.16 -1.51 -2.98
CA PHE A 121 -15.22 -0.16 -3.54
C PHE A 121 -14.71 -0.07 -4.98
N ALA A 122 -13.65 -0.80 -5.32
CA ALA A 122 -13.10 -0.80 -6.66
C ALA A 122 -14.03 -1.48 -7.68
N PHE A 123 -14.58 -2.65 -7.36
CA PHE A 123 -15.27 -3.49 -8.36
C PHE A 123 -16.79 -3.43 -8.29
N ASP A 124 -17.37 -3.25 -7.10
CA ASP A 124 -18.82 -3.31 -6.89
C ASP A 124 -19.47 -1.93 -6.82
N THR A 125 -18.67 -0.85 -6.81
CA THR A 125 -19.17 0.53 -6.71
C THR A 125 -18.61 1.47 -7.78
N GLY A 126 -19.37 2.50 -8.13
CA GLY A 126 -18.96 3.59 -9.02
C GLY A 126 -18.35 4.81 -8.32
N MET A 127 -17.87 4.67 -7.07
CA MET A 127 -17.28 5.81 -6.35
C MET A 127 -15.99 6.31 -7.00
N SER A 128 -15.72 7.62 -6.94
CA SER A 128 -14.40 8.14 -7.33
C SER A 128 -13.30 7.58 -6.42
N SER A 129 -12.06 7.54 -6.91
CA SER A 129 -10.89 7.10 -6.13
C SER A 129 -10.75 7.89 -4.82
N LYS A 130 -10.92 9.21 -4.87
CA LYS A 130 -10.85 10.12 -3.71
C LYS A 130 -11.92 9.81 -2.65
N ALA A 131 -13.17 9.62 -3.08
CA ALA A 131 -14.27 9.28 -2.17
C ALA A 131 -14.06 7.89 -1.53
N ALA A 132 -13.63 6.91 -2.32
CA ALA A 132 -13.31 5.57 -1.82
C ALA A 132 -12.15 5.58 -0.82
N ILE A 133 -11.09 6.33 -1.09
CA ILE A 133 -9.95 6.50 -0.19
C ILE A 133 -10.39 7.13 1.14
N ALA A 134 -11.15 8.24 1.08
CA ALA A 134 -11.67 8.89 2.28
C ALA A 134 -12.56 7.96 3.11
N ALA A 135 -13.38 7.12 2.45
CA ALA A 135 -14.20 6.13 3.14
C ALA A 135 -13.36 5.01 3.80
N LEU A 136 -12.27 4.57 3.16
CA LEU A 136 -11.32 3.61 3.73
C LEU A 136 -10.59 4.21 4.94
N ASP A 137 -10.19 5.47 4.88
CA ASP A 137 -9.54 6.18 5.99
C ASP A 137 -10.48 6.38 7.17
N ALA A 138 -11.71 6.83 6.90
CA ALA A 138 -12.74 6.97 7.93
C ALA A 138 -13.06 5.61 8.57
N GLY A 139 -13.27 4.58 7.75
CA GLY A 139 -13.50 3.22 8.22
C GLY A 139 -12.33 2.70 9.05
N ARG A 140 -11.09 3.04 8.69
CA ARG A 140 -9.89 2.68 9.46
C ARG A 140 -9.81 3.44 10.79
N ALA A 141 -10.17 4.72 10.82
CA ALA A 141 -10.22 5.52 12.03
C ALA A 141 -11.27 4.98 13.03
N ASP A 142 -12.39 4.47 12.50
CA ASP A 142 -13.44 3.84 13.31
C ASP A 142 -13.10 2.41 13.76
N GLN A 143 -12.09 1.76 13.16
CA GLN A 143 -11.66 0.45 13.63
C GLN A 143 -10.95 0.58 14.97
N ALA A 144 -11.50 -0.07 16.00
CA ALA A 144 -10.82 -0.23 17.26
C ALA A 144 -9.43 -0.85 17.02
N PRO A 145 -8.36 -0.30 17.63
CA PRO A 145 -7.03 -0.86 17.45
C PRO A 145 -7.04 -2.34 17.87
N PRO A 146 -6.37 -3.23 17.13
CA PRO A 146 -6.36 -4.64 17.46
C PRO A 146 -5.91 -4.79 18.91
N ALA A 147 -6.71 -5.47 19.72
CA ALA A 147 -6.41 -5.69 21.13
C ALA A 147 -5.00 -6.29 21.22
N ARG A 148 -4.08 -5.59 21.89
CA ARG A 148 -2.71 -6.06 22.07
C ARG A 148 -2.78 -7.27 22.99
N ARG A 149 -2.70 -8.46 22.40
CA ARG A 149 -2.58 -9.72 23.15
C ARG A 149 -1.46 -9.59 24.16
N THR A 150 -1.78 -9.75 25.44
CA THR A 150 -0.78 -9.68 26.50
C THR A 150 0.12 -10.91 26.44
N LEU A 151 1.30 -10.86 27.08
CA LEU A 151 2.15 -12.05 27.21
C LEU A 151 1.39 -13.20 27.89
N SER A 152 0.60 -12.90 28.92
CA SER A 152 -0.18 -13.90 29.67
C SER A 152 -1.15 -14.65 28.75
N GLU A 153 -1.84 -13.94 27.86
CA GLU A 153 -2.77 -14.52 26.89
C GLU A 153 -2.07 -15.38 25.84
N ARG A 154 -0.84 -15.01 25.45
CA ARG A 154 0.01 -15.88 24.61
C ARG A 154 0.50 -17.12 25.35
N MET A 155 0.72 -17.03 26.67
CA MET A 155 1.22 -18.14 27.49
C MET A 155 0.12 -19.08 27.99
N GLN A 156 -1.16 -18.69 27.92
CA GLN A 156 -2.27 -19.56 28.32
C GLN A 156 -2.41 -20.81 27.44
N GLY A 157 -2.01 -20.73 26.16
CA GLY A 157 -2.04 -21.87 25.23
C GLY A 157 -0.74 -22.66 25.16
N THR A 158 0.35 -22.17 25.77
CA THR A 158 1.64 -22.84 25.71
C THR A 158 1.78 -23.79 26.90
N THR A 159 1.74 -25.08 26.64
CA THR A 159 2.15 -26.08 27.63
C THR A 159 3.67 -26.02 27.72
N ILE A 160 4.20 -25.43 28.79
CA ILE A 160 5.64 -25.47 29.06
C ILE A 160 5.91 -26.79 29.79
N PRO A 161 6.56 -27.78 29.15
CA PRO A 161 6.92 -29.00 29.83
C PRO A 161 7.89 -28.68 30.97
N ASN A 162 7.62 -29.22 32.17
CA ASN A 162 8.48 -29.01 33.32
C ASN A 162 9.86 -29.65 33.04
N PRO A 163 10.96 -28.88 33.03
CA PRO A 163 12.28 -29.44 32.78
C PRO A 163 12.65 -30.47 33.87
N GLY A 164 12.86 -31.72 33.46
CA GLY A 164 13.13 -32.85 34.36
C GLY A 164 11.95 -33.81 34.56
N SER A 165 10.73 -33.38 34.23
CA SER A 165 9.61 -34.28 33.97
C SER A 165 9.67 -34.65 32.50
N GLY A 166 10.23 -35.82 32.16
CA GLY A 166 10.43 -36.27 30.77
C GLY A 166 9.36 -35.75 29.81
N GLY A 167 9.73 -34.75 29.00
CA GLY A 167 8.81 -33.95 28.20
C GLY A 167 8.15 -34.78 27.11
N GLY A 168 7.01 -35.38 27.45
CA GLY A 168 6.21 -36.21 26.55
C GLY A 168 4.75 -35.93 26.76
N ASP A 169 4.28 -34.77 26.29
CA ASP A 169 2.85 -34.52 26.21
C ASP A 169 2.22 -35.42 25.15
N GLY A 170 1.30 -36.27 25.61
CA GLY A 170 0.10 -36.66 24.84
C GLY A 170 0.17 -37.93 23.98
N GLN A 171 1.32 -38.58 23.82
CA GLN A 171 1.39 -39.86 23.11
C GLN A 171 1.88 -40.96 24.04
N MET A 172 1.00 -41.94 24.32
CA MET A 172 1.38 -43.19 24.97
C MET A 172 2.67 -43.68 24.32
N THR A 173 3.74 -43.82 25.13
CA THR A 173 5.01 -44.34 24.63
C THR A 173 4.77 -45.68 23.97
N MET A 174 5.59 -46.08 22.99
CA MET A 174 5.37 -47.36 22.30
C MET A 174 5.28 -48.53 23.29
N ALA A 175 6.06 -48.48 24.37
CA ALA A 175 5.98 -49.41 25.50
C ALA A 175 4.62 -49.38 26.20
N GLN A 176 4.08 -48.19 26.52
CA GLN A 176 2.75 -48.04 27.12
C GLN A 176 1.63 -48.55 26.19
N LYS A 177 1.75 -48.36 24.86
CA LYS A 177 0.82 -48.92 23.87
C LYS A 177 0.85 -50.46 23.85
N ILE A 178 2.04 -51.05 23.90
CA ILE A 178 2.21 -52.52 23.97
C ILE A 178 1.61 -53.08 25.26
N VAL A 179 1.86 -52.43 26.40
CA VAL A 179 1.31 -52.86 27.70
C VAL A 179 -0.22 -52.72 27.73
N ALA A 180 -0.78 -51.61 27.22
CA ALA A 180 -2.21 -51.42 27.14
C ALA A 180 -2.89 -52.45 26.22
N ALA A 181 -2.28 -52.77 25.07
CA ALA A 181 -2.76 -53.83 24.18
C ALA A 181 -2.72 -55.21 24.86
N GLY A 182 -1.68 -55.48 25.66
CA GLY A 182 -1.56 -56.71 26.45
C GLY A 182 -2.65 -56.84 27.52
N LYS A 183 -2.93 -55.76 28.26
CA LYS A 183 -4.01 -55.70 29.26
C LYS A 183 -5.39 -55.91 28.65
N LYS A 184 -5.65 -55.29 27.49
CA LYS A 184 -6.90 -55.48 26.73
C LYS A 184 -7.07 -56.94 26.26
N ARG A 185 -6.00 -57.59 25.81
CA ARG A 185 -6.03 -59.02 25.41
C ARG A 185 -6.26 -59.95 26.62
N ARG A 186 -5.84 -59.54 27.82
CA ARG A 186 -5.97 -60.32 29.07
C ARG A 186 -7.30 -60.10 29.80
N GLY A 187 -8.12 -59.13 29.35
CA GLY A 187 -9.41 -58.82 29.97
C GLY A 187 -9.32 -58.05 31.28
N GLU A 188 -8.20 -57.37 31.55
CA GLU A 188 -7.95 -56.63 32.79
C GLU A 188 -8.29 -55.13 32.65
N ALA A 189 -9.29 -54.79 31.84
CA ALA A 189 -9.71 -53.40 31.57
C ALA A 189 -11.06 -53.09 32.18
#